data_AF-A0A2V1DQP5-F1
#
_entry.id   AF-A0A2V1DQP5-F1
#
_cell.length_a   1.000
_cell.length_b   1.000
_cell.length_c   1.000
_cell.angle_alpha   90.00
_cell.angle_beta   90.00
_cell.angle_gamma   90.00
#
_symmetry.space_group_name_H-M   'P 1'
#
loop_
_entity.id
_entity.type
_entity.pdbx_description
1 polymer ?
#
loop_
_entity_poly.entity_id
_entity_poly.type
_entity_poly.pdbx_seq_one_letter_code
_entity_poly.pdbx_strand_id
1 'polypeptide(L)'
;PLINELAVVDNQQSNLVTFNKKSSLPQPTVVKTSNMPSNYTSIACDAIIAPSRYLSQQVILCAEDFLGSNGAVTLFWSRDNWESAEYLGAVFNWLEGWVVVTPLEVSNKVYYLPFAPFDGGSFDSLGNRSSFPIIEITEQVDRVVSRGKC
;
A
#
# COMPACT_ATOMS: atom_id res chain seq x y z
N PRO A 1 -19.26 9.29 8.89
CA PRO A 1 -18.30 10.30 9.41
C PRO A 1 -17.29 10.67 8.31
N LEU A 2 -17.10 11.95 8.01
CA LEU A 2 -16.05 12.38 7.08
C LEU A 2 -14.69 12.19 7.75
N ILE A 3 -13.77 11.50 7.09
CA ILE A 3 -12.39 11.32 7.58
C ILE A 3 -11.71 12.69 7.56
N ASN A 4 -11.42 13.24 8.73
CA ASN A 4 -10.78 14.54 8.89
C ASN A 4 -9.25 14.44 8.83
N GLU A 5 -8.71 13.23 8.80
CA GLU A 5 -7.28 12.98 8.70
C GLU A 5 -6.86 12.78 7.24
N LEU A 6 -5.61 13.14 6.96
CA LEU A 6 -4.85 12.71 5.79
C LEU A 6 -3.78 11.73 6.29
N ALA A 7 -3.86 10.47 5.88
CA ALA A 7 -2.82 9.48 6.16
C ALA A 7 -1.76 9.51 5.06
N VAL A 8 -0.49 9.50 5.45
CA VAL A 8 0.67 9.37 4.56
C VAL A 8 1.68 8.41 5.18
N VAL A 9 2.67 8.03 4.40
CA VAL A 9 3.77 7.18 4.84
C VAL A 9 5.00 8.07 5.00
N ASP A 10 5.62 8.04 6.17
CA ASP A 10 6.93 8.62 6.44
C ASP A 10 7.99 7.52 6.24
N ASN A 11 8.50 7.40 5.02
CA ASN A 11 9.51 6.40 4.67
C ASN A 11 10.83 6.60 5.44
N GLN A 12 11.15 7.82 5.91
CA GLN A 12 12.38 8.06 6.68
C GLN A 12 12.28 7.46 8.09
N GLN A 13 11.09 7.53 8.70
CA GLN A 13 10.83 6.97 10.02
C GLN A 13 10.16 5.59 9.98
N SER A 14 9.88 5.06 8.78
CA SER A 14 9.26 3.75 8.58
C SER A 14 7.86 3.61 9.21
N ASN A 15 7.07 4.70 9.21
CA ASN A 15 5.79 4.76 9.91
C ASN A 15 4.67 5.33 9.04
N LEU A 16 3.42 4.99 9.37
CA LEU A 16 2.25 5.74 8.95
C LEU A 16 2.08 6.98 9.84
N VAL A 17 1.75 8.12 9.25
CA VAL A 17 1.43 9.34 9.98
C VAL A 17 0.15 9.98 9.46
N THR A 18 -0.57 10.67 10.33
CA THR A 18 -1.79 11.41 10.01
C THR A 18 -1.62 12.90 10.21
N PHE A 19 -2.35 13.68 9.42
CA PHE A 19 -2.47 15.13 9.54
C PHE A 19 -3.93 15.54 9.61
N ASN A 20 -4.29 16.30 10.65
CA ASN A 20 -5.64 16.82 10.79
C ASN A 20 -5.89 17.95 9.78
N LYS A 21 -6.72 17.67 8.77
CA LYS A 21 -7.02 18.60 7.66
C LYS A 21 -7.74 19.88 8.09
N LYS A 22 -8.28 19.94 9.32
CA LYS A 22 -8.94 21.13 9.87
C LYS A 22 -7.98 22.08 10.56
N SER A 23 -6.76 21.64 10.87
CA SER A 23 -5.73 22.51 11.44
C SER A 23 -5.14 23.41 10.36
N SER A 24 -4.93 24.69 10.68
CA SER A 24 -4.21 25.61 9.80
C SER A 24 -2.70 25.31 9.73
N LEU A 25 -2.18 24.58 10.72
CA LEU A 25 -0.78 24.14 10.83
C LEU A 25 -0.76 22.70 11.37
N PRO A 26 -1.13 21.70 10.55
CA PRO A 26 -1.23 20.33 11.01
C PRO A 26 0.16 19.78 11.38
N GLN A 27 0.25 19.15 12.54
CA GLN A 27 1.44 18.41 12.98
C GLN A 27 1.24 16.92 12.68
N PRO A 28 2.30 16.19 12.28
CA PRO A 28 2.19 14.76 12.04
C PRO A 28 1.89 14.02 13.36
N THR A 29 0.93 13.11 13.33
CA THR A 29 0.67 12.18 14.42
C THR A 29 1.03 10.77 13.94
N VAL A 30 1.90 10.09 14.68
CA VAL A 30 2.31 8.72 14.33
C VAL A 30 1.14 7.76 14.57
N VAL A 31 0.80 6.97 13.56
CA VAL A 31 -0.20 5.91 13.66
C VAL A 31 0.44 4.69 14.32
N LYS A 32 -0.17 4.17 15.38
CA LYS A 32 0.33 2.97 16.06
C LYS A 32 0.03 1.73 15.23
N THR A 33 1.05 1.07 14.69
CA THR A 33 0.88 -0.14 13.87
C THR A 33 0.98 -1.43 14.70
N SER A 34 0.17 -2.43 14.39
CA SER A 34 0.15 -3.74 15.08
C SER A 34 0.01 -4.91 14.09
N ASN A 35 0.17 -6.14 14.60
CA ASN A 35 0.04 -7.40 13.84
C ASN A 35 1.00 -7.55 12.65
N MET A 36 2.12 -6.82 12.67
CA MET A 36 3.17 -6.92 11.66
C MET A 36 3.90 -8.26 11.81
N PRO A 37 4.15 -9.00 10.70
CA PRO A 37 4.92 -10.23 10.78
C PRO A 37 6.37 -9.92 11.15
N SER A 38 7.06 -10.88 11.80
CA SER A 38 8.40 -10.66 12.35
C SER A 38 9.47 -10.32 11.30
N ASN A 39 9.22 -10.64 10.04
CA ASN A 39 10.09 -10.32 8.91
C ASN A 39 9.72 -8.98 8.22
N TYR A 40 8.73 -8.24 8.71
CA TYR A 40 8.41 -6.91 8.21
C TYR A 40 9.36 -5.89 8.85
N THR A 41 10.31 -5.40 8.08
CA THR A 41 11.42 -4.59 8.60
C THR A 41 11.12 -3.10 8.65
N SER A 42 10.31 -2.58 7.73
CA SER A 42 10.00 -1.15 7.61
C SER A 42 8.76 -0.96 6.73
N ILE A 43 7.89 -0.01 7.08
CA ILE A 43 6.84 0.47 6.17
C ILE A 43 7.48 1.50 5.24
N ALA A 44 7.62 1.14 3.97
CA ALA A 44 8.29 1.96 2.97
C ALA A 44 7.49 1.92 1.66
N CYS A 45 6.45 2.74 1.61
CA CYS A 45 5.53 2.71 0.49
C CYS A 45 5.99 3.67 -0.62
N ASP A 46 5.99 3.20 -1.86
CA ASP A 46 6.12 4.05 -3.05
C ASP A 46 4.83 4.85 -3.29
N ALA A 47 3.68 4.23 -3.01
CA ALA A 47 2.38 4.87 -3.05
C ALA A 47 1.41 4.27 -2.04
N ILE A 48 0.44 5.09 -1.63
CA ILE A 48 -0.65 4.69 -0.74
C ILE A 48 -1.99 5.15 -1.31
N ILE A 49 -3.00 4.28 -1.27
CA ILE A 49 -4.39 4.67 -1.57
C ILE A 49 -5.33 4.16 -0.49
N ALA A 50 -6.49 4.81 -0.35
CA ALA A 50 -7.60 4.32 0.46
C ALA A 50 -8.81 4.02 -0.45
N PRO A 51 -8.96 2.76 -0.93
CA PRO A 51 -9.98 2.42 -1.91
C PRO A 51 -11.39 2.70 -1.38
N SER A 52 -12.21 3.36 -2.20
CA SER A 52 -13.58 3.74 -1.88
C SER A 52 -14.52 2.55 -1.70
N ARG A 53 -14.21 1.39 -2.31
CA ARG A 53 -14.94 0.14 -2.11
C ARG A 53 -14.96 -0.37 -0.67
N TYR A 54 -14.00 0.01 0.16
CA TYR A 54 -13.96 -0.39 1.56
C TYR A 54 -14.60 0.68 2.43
N LEU A 55 -15.59 0.27 3.23
CA LEU A 55 -16.41 1.16 4.05
C LEU A 55 -15.57 2.16 4.83
N SER A 56 -16.01 3.43 4.78
CA SER A 56 -15.44 4.54 5.54
C SER A 56 -13.92 4.68 5.41
N GLN A 57 -13.34 4.25 4.27
CA GLN A 57 -11.90 4.26 3.96
C GLN A 57 -11.04 3.74 5.13
N GLN A 58 -11.53 2.70 5.80
CA GLN A 58 -10.84 2.06 6.90
C GLN A 58 -9.67 1.20 6.46
N VAL A 59 -9.50 0.97 5.15
CA VAL A 59 -8.42 0.17 4.58
C VAL A 59 -7.55 1.08 3.72
N ILE A 60 -6.24 1.00 3.91
CA ILE A 60 -5.24 1.55 2.98
C ILE A 60 -4.47 0.41 2.33
N LEU A 61 -4.09 0.65 1.08
CA LEU A 61 -3.20 -0.20 0.31
C LEU A 61 -1.89 0.56 0.13
N CYS A 62 -0.78 -0.07 0.47
CA CYS A 62 0.57 0.46 0.34
C CYS A 62 1.35 -0.39 -0.68
N ALA A 63 1.97 0.26 -1.67
CA ALA A 63 2.92 -0.38 -2.59
C ALA A 63 4.29 -0.48 -1.92
N GLU A 64 4.73 -1.68 -1.58
CA GLU A 64 6.05 -1.95 -1.00
C GLU A 64 6.96 -2.59 -2.06
N ASP A 65 8.08 -1.96 -2.36
CA ASP A 65 9.00 -2.38 -3.43
C ASP A 65 9.78 -3.66 -3.09
N PHE A 66 10.10 -3.84 -1.80
CA PHE A 66 11.06 -4.85 -1.32
C PHE A 66 10.49 -5.78 -0.26
N LEU A 67 9.16 -5.80 -0.07
CA LEU A 67 8.56 -6.85 0.75
C LEU A 67 8.58 -8.17 -0.03
N GLY A 68 9.49 -9.07 0.36
CA GLY A 68 9.82 -10.27 -0.42
C GLY A 68 10.81 -9.95 -1.56
N SER A 69 10.80 -10.75 -2.63
CA SER A 69 11.75 -10.58 -3.74
C SER A 69 11.26 -9.65 -4.86
N ASN A 70 9.94 -9.43 -4.99
CA ASN A 70 9.33 -8.70 -6.10
C ASN A 70 8.38 -7.57 -5.63
N GLY A 71 8.36 -7.28 -4.33
CA GLY A 71 7.43 -6.34 -3.71
C GLY A 71 6.01 -6.90 -3.52
N ALA A 72 5.16 -6.09 -2.91
CA ALA A 72 3.78 -6.44 -2.59
C ALA A 72 2.88 -5.20 -2.44
N VAL A 73 1.57 -5.42 -2.47
CA VAL A 73 0.59 -4.48 -1.94
C VAL A 73 0.25 -4.90 -0.52
N THR A 74 0.67 -4.13 0.49
CA THR A 74 0.32 -4.37 1.89
C THR A 74 -0.96 -3.66 2.27
N LEU A 75 -1.71 -4.27 3.18
CA LEU A 75 -3.01 -3.80 3.62
C LEU A 75 -2.95 -3.47 5.10
N PHE A 76 -3.33 -2.23 5.43
CA PHE A 76 -3.56 -1.83 6.81
C PHE A 76 -5.00 -1.42 6.99
N TRP A 77 -5.50 -1.61 8.20
CA TRP A 77 -6.85 -1.19 8.53
C TRP A 77 -6.95 -0.52 9.89
N SER A 78 -7.89 0.42 10.00
CA SER A 78 -8.13 1.20 11.21
C SER A 78 -9.61 1.24 11.58
N ARG A 79 -9.89 1.17 12.89
CA ARG A 79 -11.22 1.40 13.47
C ARG A 79 -11.37 2.79 14.12
N ASP A 80 -10.29 3.54 14.28
CA ASP A 80 -10.18 4.69 15.17
C ASP A 80 -9.68 5.95 14.43
N ASN A 81 -10.08 6.10 13.16
CA ASN A 81 -9.67 7.22 12.30
C ASN A 81 -8.14 7.33 12.16
N TRP A 82 -7.45 6.19 12.08
CA TRP A 82 -6.00 6.11 11.92
C TRP A 82 -5.20 6.62 13.13
N GLU A 83 -5.76 6.55 14.36
CA GLU A 83 -4.94 6.62 15.58
C GLU A 83 -4.10 5.35 15.74
N SER A 84 -4.65 4.21 15.34
CA SER A 84 -3.96 2.94 15.18
C SER A 84 -4.31 2.25 13.87
N ALA A 85 -3.44 1.35 13.43
CA ALA A 85 -3.63 0.53 12.25
C ALA A 85 -3.15 -0.90 12.50
N GLU A 86 -3.95 -1.87 12.07
CA GLU A 86 -3.59 -3.28 12.06
C GLU A 86 -3.13 -3.68 10.66
N TYR A 87 -1.99 -4.37 10.58
CA TYR A 87 -1.60 -5.05 9.34
C TYR A 87 -2.50 -6.25 9.09
N LEU A 88 -3.17 -6.26 7.94
CA LEU A 88 -4.08 -7.35 7.56
C LEU A 88 -3.40 -8.44 6.73
N GLY A 89 -2.34 -8.09 6.00
CA GLY A 89 -1.68 -8.99 5.06
C GLY A 89 -1.10 -8.26 3.85
N ALA A 90 -0.62 -9.06 2.90
CA ALA A 90 -0.03 -8.57 1.66
C ALA A 90 -0.50 -9.38 0.46
N VAL A 91 -0.62 -8.72 -0.69
CA VAL A 91 -0.76 -9.35 -2.01
C VAL A 91 0.57 -9.21 -2.72
N PHE A 92 1.33 -10.30 -2.77
CA PHE A 92 2.66 -10.32 -3.38
C PHE A 92 2.61 -10.23 -4.90
N ASN A 93 3.56 -9.50 -5.47
CA ASN A 93 3.79 -9.49 -6.91
C ASN A 93 4.43 -10.81 -7.35
N TRP A 94 3.85 -11.43 -8.37
CA TRP A 94 4.36 -12.67 -8.97
C TRP A 94 5.16 -12.45 -10.25
N LEU A 95 5.30 -11.21 -10.72
CA LEU A 95 6.10 -10.87 -11.89
C LEU A 95 7.57 -10.72 -11.48
N GLU A 96 8.37 -11.72 -11.81
CA GLU A 96 9.81 -11.74 -11.54
C GLU A 96 10.54 -10.58 -12.21
N GLY A 97 11.36 -9.86 -11.44
CA GLY A 97 12.13 -8.71 -11.93
C GLY A 97 11.31 -7.41 -12.06
N TRP A 98 10.06 -7.41 -11.58
CA TRP A 98 9.24 -6.21 -11.45
C TRP A 98 9.05 -5.84 -9.98
N VAL A 99 8.83 -4.56 -9.73
CA VAL A 99 8.47 -3.99 -8.42
C VAL A 99 7.07 -3.39 -8.49
N VAL A 100 6.36 -3.33 -7.35
CA VAL A 100 5.03 -2.72 -7.26
C VAL A 100 5.18 -1.24 -6.96
N VAL A 101 4.75 -0.35 -7.85
CA VAL A 101 4.88 1.11 -7.63
C VAL A 101 3.60 1.78 -7.15
N THR A 102 2.43 1.26 -7.52
CA THR A 102 1.18 1.83 -7.02
C THR A 102 0.01 0.86 -7.08
N PRO A 103 -0.78 0.71 -6.00
CA PRO A 103 -2.15 0.22 -6.10
C PRO A 103 -3.07 1.30 -6.68
N LEU A 104 -4.08 0.90 -7.45
CA LEU A 104 -5.13 1.81 -7.94
C LEU A 104 -6.51 1.15 -7.90
N GLU A 105 -7.55 1.98 -7.76
CA GLU A 105 -8.94 1.55 -7.86
C GLU A 105 -9.57 2.08 -9.14
N VAL A 106 -10.13 1.19 -9.96
CA VAL A 106 -10.85 1.55 -11.20
C VAL A 106 -12.14 0.76 -11.27
N SER A 107 -13.27 1.46 -11.38
CA SER A 107 -14.60 0.84 -11.51
C SER A 107 -14.86 -0.26 -10.45
N ASN A 108 -14.58 0.05 -9.17
CA ASN A 108 -14.78 -0.87 -8.03
C ASN A 108 -13.89 -2.14 -8.06
N LYS A 109 -12.83 -2.14 -8.86
CA LYS A 109 -11.79 -3.17 -8.89
C LYS A 109 -10.47 -2.59 -8.43
N VAL A 110 -9.65 -3.42 -7.81
CA VAL A 110 -8.31 -3.04 -7.35
C VAL A 110 -7.28 -3.65 -8.27
N TYR A 111 -6.30 -2.83 -8.64
CA TYR A 111 -5.16 -3.24 -9.44
C TYR A 111 -3.87 -2.79 -8.77
N TYR A 112 -2.75 -3.33 -9.23
CA TYR A 112 -1.46 -2.67 -9.06
C TYR A 112 -0.78 -2.44 -10.40
N LEU A 113 0.04 -1.40 -10.44
CA LEU A 113 0.94 -1.09 -11.54
C LEU A 113 2.34 -1.58 -11.16
N PRO A 114 2.90 -2.56 -11.90
CA PRO A 114 4.28 -2.95 -11.75
C PRO A 114 5.22 -2.09 -12.61
N PHE A 115 6.45 -1.93 -12.15
CA PHE A 115 7.56 -1.31 -12.87
C PHE A 115 8.68 -2.35 -13.08
N ALA A 116 9.29 -2.38 -14.27
CA ALA A 116 10.40 -3.27 -14.60
C ALA A 116 11.72 -2.47 -14.68
N PRO A 117 12.42 -2.23 -13.56
CA PRO A 117 13.62 -1.39 -13.55
C PRO A 117 14.82 -1.98 -14.31
N PHE A 118 14.81 -3.27 -14.65
CA PHE A 118 15.98 -3.99 -15.18
C PHE A 118 15.81 -4.46 -16.64
N ASP A 119 15.05 -3.74 -17.46
CA ASP A 119 14.67 -4.21 -18.79
C ASP A 119 15.85 -4.44 -19.76
N GLY A 120 16.87 -3.59 -19.73
CA GLY A 120 18.10 -3.74 -20.52
C GLY A 120 19.19 -4.59 -19.84
N GLY A 121 18.88 -5.29 -18.75
CA GLY A 121 19.81 -6.12 -17.99
C GLY A 121 20.56 -5.39 -16.87
N SER A 122 20.47 -4.07 -16.79
CA SER A 122 20.88 -3.25 -15.63
C SER A 122 19.78 -2.29 -15.21
N PHE A 123 19.87 -1.75 -13.99
CA PHE A 123 18.92 -0.74 -13.51
C PHE A 123 18.85 0.44 -14.48
N ASP A 124 17.64 0.85 -14.83
CA ASP A 124 17.33 2.02 -15.68
C ASP A 124 18.05 2.01 -17.04
N SER A 125 18.22 0.82 -17.61
CA SER A 125 18.77 0.65 -18.96
C SER A 125 17.67 0.39 -19.98
N LEU A 126 17.87 0.92 -21.19
CA LEU A 126 16.97 0.70 -22.32
C LEU A 126 16.93 -0.80 -22.66
N GLY A 127 15.76 -1.41 -22.51
CA GLY A 127 15.48 -2.76 -22.99
C GLY A 127 14.55 -2.76 -24.21
N ASN A 128 13.88 -3.88 -24.43
CA ASN A 128 12.97 -4.08 -25.57
C ASN A 128 11.52 -4.40 -25.15
N ARG A 129 11.16 -4.17 -23.88
CA ARG A 129 9.81 -4.41 -23.38
C ARG A 129 8.80 -3.49 -24.04
N SER A 130 7.77 -4.11 -24.58
CA SER A 130 6.65 -3.45 -25.26
C SER A 130 5.31 -3.70 -24.56
N SER A 131 5.31 -4.40 -23.42
CA SER A 131 4.11 -4.72 -22.65
C SER A 131 4.29 -4.29 -21.19
N PHE A 132 3.31 -3.51 -20.71
CA PHE A 132 3.26 -2.94 -19.36
C PHE A 132 1.88 -3.25 -18.78
N PRO A 133 1.70 -4.45 -18.19
CA PRO A 133 0.39 -4.89 -17.74
C PRO A 133 -0.04 -4.12 -16.49
N ILE A 134 -1.34 -3.89 -16.35
CA ILE A 134 -1.97 -3.50 -15.10
C ILE A 134 -2.61 -4.75 -14.52
N ILE A 135 -2.28 -5.09 -13.27
CA ILE A 135 -2.61 -6.40 -12.70
C ILE A 135 -3.79 -6.28 -11.77
N GLU A 136 -4.89 -6.97 -12.06
CA GLU A 136 -6.06 -7.03 -11.17
C GLU A 136 -5.76 -7.88 -9.93
N ILE A 137 -6.04 -7.34 -8.75
CA ILE A 137 -5.85 -8.00 -7.46
C ILE A 137 -7.11 -7.93 -6.57
N THR A 138 -8.26 -7.56 -7.13
CA THR A 138 -9.53 -7.36 -6.41
C THR A 138 -9.84 -8.48 -5.43
N GLU A 139 -9.86 -9.74 -5.90
CA GLU A 139 -10.20 -10.89 -5.07
C GLU A 139 -9.15 -11.19 -3.99
N GLN A 140 -7.88 -10.99 -4.32
CA GLN A 140 -6.76 -11.21 -3.42
C GLN A 140 -6.85 -10.23 -2.24
N VAL A 141 -7.08 -8.96 -2.53
CA VAL A 141 -7.28 -7.90 -1.53
C VAL A 141 -8.53 -8.20 -0.70
N ASP A 142 -9.64 -8.60 -1.33
CA ASP A 142 -10.88 -8.95 -0.60
C ASP A 142 -10.70 -10.12 0.36
N ARG A 143 -9.97 -11.16 -0.06
CA ARG A 143 -9.64 -12.28 0.81
C ARG A 143 -8.83 -11.84 2.02
N VAL A 144 -7.86 -10.94 1.86
CA VAL A 144 -7.08 -10.39 2.98
C VAL A 144 -7.98 -9.58 3.92
N VAL A 145 -8.77 -8.66 3.38
CA VAL A 145 -9.70 -7.81 4.17
C VAL A 145 -10.72 -8.65 4.94
N SER A 146 -11.24 -9.74 4.34
CA SER A 146 -12.20 -10.63 5.02
C SER A 146 -11.60 -11.40 6.19
N ARG A 147 -10.32 -11.77 6.12
CA ARG A 147 -9.63 -12.54 7.18
C ARG A 147 -9.29 -11.67 8.38
N GLY A 148 -8.97 -10.40 8.14
CA GLY A 148 -8.63 -9.42 9.18
C GLY A 148 -9.84 -8.85 9.95
N LYS A 149 -11.08 -9.23 9.60
CA LYS A 149 -12.30 -8.77 10.27
C LYS A 149 -12.94 -9.81 11.19
N CYS A 150 -12.30 -10.96 11.42
CA CYS A 150 -12.72 -11.99 12.36
C CYS A 150 -12.23 -11.70 13.78
#